data_AF-A0A3A8ZX11-F1
#
_entry.id   AF-A0A3A8ZX11-F1
#
_cell.length_a   1.000
_cell.length_b   1.000
_cell.length_c   1.000
_cell.angle_alpha   90.00
_cell.angle_beta   90.00
_cell.angle_gamma   90.00
#
_symmetry.space_group_name_H-M   'P 1'
#
loop_
_entity.id
_entity.type
_entity.pdbx_description
1 polymer ?
#
loop_
_entity_poly.entity_id
_entity_poly.type
_entity_poly.pdbx_seq_one_letter_code
_entity_poly.pdbx_strand_id
1 'polypeptide(L)' 'MDNYYFKLVCVSEHDPLEYGVLEDVNLGSLEDVHKYVVEHIKNHSPEQIKWMLIPMKKSKPKFA' A
#
# COMPACT_ATOMS: atom_id res chain seq x y z
N MET A 1 10.04 -0.41 -16.27
CA MET A 1 9.15 -0.61 -15.09
C MET A 1 7.70 -0.21 -15.37
N ASP A 2 7.38 0.26 -16.59
CA ASP A 2 6.10 0.93 -16.90
C ASP A 2 4.84 0.08 -16.84
N ASN A 3 5.00 -1.24 -16.78
CA ASN A 3 3.90 -2.22 -16.69
C ASN A 3 3.51 -2.57 -15.25
N TYR A 4 4.18 -2.01 -14.24
CA TYR A 4 3.87 -2.25 -12.84
C TYR A 4 3.47 -0.96 -12.13
N TYR A 5 2.69 -1.11 -11.07
CA TYR A 5 2.46 -0.11 -10.04
C TYR A 5 2.61 -0.80 -8.69
N PHE A 6 2.76 -0.04 -7.63
CA PHE A 6 2.85 -0.56 -6.27
C PHE A 6 1.54 -0.30 -5.55
N LYS A 7 0.91 -1.36 -5.04
CA LYS A 7 -0.18 -1.23 -4.10
C LYS A 7 0.42 -1.20 -2.69
N LEU A 8 0.23 -0.11 -1.97
CA LEU A 8 0.67 0.06 -0.60
C LEU A 8 -0.57 -0.06 0.30
N VAL A 9 -0.54 -1.00 1.23
CA VAL A 9 -1.64 -1.26 2.16
C VAL A 9 -1.13 -1.14 3.59
N CYS A 10 -1.79 -0.31 4.40
CA CYS A 10 -1.61 -0.29 5.84
C CYS A 10 -2.76 -1.07 6.47
N VAL A 11 -2.43 -2.08 7.27
CA VAL A 11 -3.44 -2.85 8.02
C VAL A 11 -3.22 -2.70 9.51
N SER A 12 -4.31 -2.68 10.27
CA SER A 12 -4.28 -2.84 11.71
C SER A 12 -4.18 -4.32 12.07
N GLU A 13 -3.29 -4.64 13.01
CA GLU A 13 -3.19 -5.96 13.64
C GLU A 13 -3.82 -5.96 15.04
N HIS A 14 -4.65 -4.96 15.35
CA HIS A 14 -5.29 -4.85 16.66
C HIS A 14 -6.32 -5.97 16.90
N ASP A 15 -7.03 -6.37 15.85
CA ASP A 15 -7.94 -7.51 15.91
C ASP A 15 -7.22 -8.80 15.44
N PRO A 16 -7.10 -9.83 16.29
CA PRO A 16 -6.45 -11.08 15.92
C PRO A 16 -7.26 -11.94 14.92
N LEU A 17 -8.53 -11.60 14.68
CA LEU A 17 -9.43 -12.34 13.79
C LEU A 17 -9.60 -11.66 12.42
N GLU A 18 -9.35 -10.35 12.34
CA GLU A 18 -9.47 -9.60 11.10
C GLU A 18 -8.38 -8.54 10.92
N TYR A 19 -7.87 -8.41 9.70
CA TYR A 19 -7.01 -7.29 9.33
C TYR A 19 -7.88 -6.11 8.90
N GLY A 20 -7.98 -5.09 9.74
CA GLY A 20 -8.62 -3.83 9.38
C GLY A 20 -7.74 -3.05 8.39
N VAL A 21 -8.23 -2.73 7.20
CA VAL A 21 -7.49 -1.91 6.23
C VAL A 21 -7.60 -0.44 6.63
N LEU A 22 -6.48 0.17 6.98
CA LEU A 22 -6.38 1.58 7.36
C LEU A 22 -6.10 2.47 6.15
N GLU A 23 -5.19 2.02 5.29
CA GLU A 23 -4.82 2.72 4.06
C GLU A 23 -4.68 1.72 2.91
N ASP A 24 -5.16 2.09 1.73
CA ASP A 24 -5.05 1.32 0.49
C ASP A 24 -4.84 2.29 -0.68
N VAL A 25 -3.60 2.38 -1.17
CA VAL A 25 -3.22 3.31 -2.24
C VAL A 25 -2.40 2.64 -3.34
N ASN A 26 -2.56 3.13 -4.56
CA ASN A 26 -1.81 2.69 -5.73
C ASN A 26 -0.82 3.77 -6.15
N LEU A 27 0.46 3.41 -6.24
CA LEU A 27 1.58 4.33 -6.47
C LEU A 27 2.41 3.90 -7.69
N GLY A 28 2.87 4.88 -8.46
CA GLY A 28 3.53 4.63 -9.74
C GLY A 28 5.01 4.25 -9.62
N SER A 29 5.66 4.61 -8.51
CA SER A 29 7.11 4.47 -8.32
C SER A 29 7.45 4.16 -6.85
N LEU A 30 8.69 3.72 -6.61
CA LEU A 30 9.19 3.53 -5.24
C LEU A 30 9.45 4.87 -4.54
N GLU A 31 9.78 5.91 -5.28
CA GLU A 31 9.93 7.28 -4.78
C GLU A 31 8.59 7.80 -4.22
N ASP A 32 7.48 7.54 -4.92
CA ASP A 32 6.14 7.91 -4.45
C ASP A 32 5.74 7.10 -3.21
N VAL A 33 6.07 5.80 -3.18
CA VAL A 33 5.90 4.95 -1.98
C VAL A 33 6.65 5.53 -0.80
N HIS A 34 7.92 5.90 -0.97
CA HIS A 34 8.74 6.45 0.09
C HIS A 34 8.15 7.76 0.63
N LYS A 35 7.79 8.70 -0.25
CA LYS A 35 7.16 9.96 0.15
C LYS A 35 5.87 9.72 0.93
N TYR A 36 5.00 8.86 0.41
CA TYR A 36 3.72 8.53 1.04
C TYR A 36 3.91 7.97 2.45
N VAL A 37 4.80 6.98 2.61
CA VAL A 37 5.08 6.37 3.93
C VAL A 37 5.65 7.41 4.89
N VAL A 38 6.61 8.25 4.48
CA VAL A 38 7.20 9.26 5.38
C VAL A 38 6.15 10.25 5.90
N GLU A 39 5.19 10.64 5.05
CA GLU A 39 4.10 11.54 5.42
C GLU A 39 3.07 10.87 6.36
N HIS A 40 2.80 9.57 6.18
CA HIS A 40 1.68 8.89 6.84
C HIS A 40 2.09 7.93 7.98
N ILE A 41 3.38 7.57 8.11
CA ILE A 41 3.86 6.59 9.11
C ILE A 41 3.57 7.01 10.56
N LYS A 42 3.35 8.31 10.81
CA LYS A 42 3.01 8.86 12.13
C LYS A 42 1.51 8.90 12.41
N ASN A 43 0.66 8.67 11.42
CA ASN A 43 -0.80 8.69 11.57
C ASN A 43 -1.31 7.48 12.38
N HIS A 44 -0.48 6.44 12.48
CA HIS A 44 -0.82 5.18 13.11
C HIS A 44 0.29 4.71 14.04
N SER A 45 -0.07 4.10 15.17
CA SER A 45 0.88 3.55 16.13
C SER A 45 1.64 2.37 15.50
N PRO A 46 2.98 2.44 15.36
CA PRO A 46 3.77 1.42 14.66
C PRO A 46 3.63 0.00 15.24
N GLU A 47 3.27 -0.11 16.52
CA GLU A 47 3.11 -1.38 17.24
C GLU A 47 1.81 -2.11 16.90
N GLN A 48 0.87 -1.44 16.21
CA GLN A 48 -0.46 -1.95 15.93
C GLN A 48 -0.78 -2.01 14.44
N ILE A 49 0.20 -1.69 13.59
CA ILE A 49 0.01 -1.64 12.16
C ILE A 49 1.10 -2.37 11.39
N LYS A 50 0.76 -2.79 10.18
CA LYS A 50 1.68 -3.39 9.25
C LYS A 50 1.50 -2.78 7.87
N TRP A 51 2.61 -2.33 7.30
CA TRP A 51 2.67 -1.86 5.92
C TRP A 51 3.04 -3.01 4.99
N MET A 52 2.27 -3.19 3.94
CA MET A 52 2.50 -4.18 2.89
C MET A 52 2.67 -3.47 1.55
N LEU A 53 3.81 -3.70 0.90
CA LEU A 53 4.10 -3.21 -0.43
C LEU A 53 3.95 -4.35 -1.44
N ILE A 54 2.96 -4.24 -2.32
CA ILE A 54 2.60 -5.31 -3.26
C ILE A 54 2.85 -4.80 -4.69
N PRO A 55 3.82 -5.35 -5.42
CA PRO A 55 4.01 -5.01 -6.83
C PRO A 55 2.86 -5.61 -7.66
N MET A 56 2.12 -4.76 -8.34
CA MET A 56 0.96 -5.12 -9.15
C MET A 56 1.26 -4.88 -10.62
N LYS A 57 0.87 -5.83 -11.47
CA LYS A 57 0.98 -5.67 -12.93
C LYS A 57 -0.24 -4.88 -13.42
N LYS A 58 0.00 -3.80 -14.17
CA LYS A 58 -1.06 -3.05 -14.85
C LYS A 58 -1.79 -4.02 -15.80
N SER A 59 -3.10 -4.17 -15.61
CA SER A 59 -3.90 -4.97 -16.53
C SER A 59 -3.84 -4.32 -17.91
N LYS A 60 -3.52 -5.08 -18.94
CA LYS A 60 -3.71 -4.61 -20.31
C LYS A 60 -5.21 -4.38 -20.51
N PRO A 61 -5.65 -3.26 -21.12
CA PRO A 61 -7.05 -3.10 -21.48
C PRO A 61 -7.46 -4.31 -22.35
N LYS A 62 -8.58 -4.96 -21.99
CA LYS A 62 -9.18 -6.01 -22.83
C LYS A 62 -9.85 -5.33 -24.03
N PHE A 63 -9.04 -5.04 -25.03
CA PHE A 63 -9.36 -4.58 -26.39
C PHE A 63 -10.28 -3.36 -26.57
N ALA A 64 -9.85 -2.54 -27.53
CA ALA A 64 -10.50 -1.37 -28.10
C ALA A 64 -11.72 -1.73 -28.97
#